data_AF-A0A966RCK1-F1
#
_entry.id   AF-A0A966RCK1-F1
#
_cell.length_a   1.000
_cell.length_b   1.000
_cell.length_c   1.000
_cell.angle_alpha   90.00
_cell.angle_beta   90.00
_cell.angle_gamma   90.00
#
_symmetry.space_group_name_H-M   'P 1'
#
loop_
_entity.id
_entity.type
_entity.pdbx_description
1 polymer ?
#
loop_
_entity_poly.entity_id
_entity_poly.type
_entity_poly.pdbx_seq_one_letter_code
_entity_poly.pdbx_strand_id
1 'polypeptide(L)'
;MPGTDEKVNWKMPAASVGDTVLYQSHEGSDQVMAFVIKVGQDTLTLWALSPGYGGVEKPSVRHRDDPRLDDSTEWRRFGTWTYAPRDPRVAQLSERVAMLEQKLRGNKQ
;
A
#
# COMPACT_ATOMS: atom_id res chain seq x y z
N MET A 1 35.17 -5.77 -18.04
CA MET A 1 34.34 -5.26 -16.94
C MET A 1 33.33 -6.33 -16.58
N PRO A 2 33.45 -7.04 -15.44
CA PRO A 2 32.42 -7.95 -14.98
C PRO A 2 31.60 -7.21 -13.93
N GLY A 3 30.52 -6.56 -14.35
CA GLY A 3 29.45 -6.18 -13.43
C GLY A 3 28.67 -7.45 -13.17
N THR A 4 28.94 -8.10 -12.04
CA THR A 4 28.17 -9.23 -11.54
C THR A 4 26.69 -8.87 -11.50
N ASP A 5 25.91 -9.47 -12.40
CA ASP A 5 24.47 -9.66 -12.28
C ASP A 5 24.22 -10.49 -11.00
N GLU A 6 24.34 -9.84 -9.84
CA GLU A 6 23.75 -10.33 -8.62
C GLU A 6 22.24 -10.24 -8.87
N LYS A 7 21.68 -11.33 -9.41
CA LYS A 7 20.24 -11.50 -9.58
C LYS A 7 19.64 -11.26 -8.21
N VAL A 8 19.14 -10.04 -7.98
CA VAL A 8 18.54 -9.67 -6.72
C VAL A 8 17.40 -10.67 -6.51
N ASN A 9 17.59 -11.58 -5.55
CA ASN A 9 16.61 -12.62 -5.20
C ASN A 9 15.48 -11.97 -4.41
N TRP A 10 14.93 -10.91 -4.98
CA TRP A 10 13.81 -10.19 -4.45
C TRP A 10 12.56 -11.03 -4.69
N LYS A 11 11.79 -11.21 -3.63
CA LYS A 11 10.49 -11.87 -3.67
C LYS A 11 9.44 -10.88 -3.26
N MET A 12 8.35 -10.87 -4.00
CA MET A 12 7.18 -10.06 -3.63
C MET A 12 6.75 -10.42 -2.20
N PRO A 13 6.54 -9.42 -1.33
CA PRO A 13 5.99 -9.67 0.00
C PRO A 13 4.67 -10.43 -0.10
N ALA A 14 4.42 -11.31 0.87
CA ALA A 14 3.18 -12.08 0.90
C ALA A 14 1.97 -11.15 1.03
N ALA A 15 1.02 -11.28 0.11
CA ALA A 15 -0.26 -10.59 0.11
C ALA A 15 -1.35 -11.58 -0.30
N SER A 16 -2.55 -11.40 0.26
CA SER A 16 -3.73 -12.21 0.02
C SER A 16 -4.84 -11.34 -0.56
N VAL A 17 -5.75 -11.96 -1.33
CA VAL A 17 -6.98 -11.28 -1.76
C VAL A 17 -7.77 -10.84 -0.53
N GLY A 18 -8.20 -9.59 -0.51
CA GLY A 18 -8.87 -8.95 0.62
C GLY A 18 -7.94 -8.13 1.53
N ASP A 19 -6.63 -8.28 1.41
CA ASP A 19 -5.69 -7.49 2.21
C ASP A 19 -5.80 -6.00 1.87
N THR A 20 -5.59 -5.18 2.90
CA THR A 20 -5.53 -3.72 2.75
C THR A 20 -4.09 -3.30 2.55
N VAL A 21 -3.84 -2.52 1.49
CA VAL A 21 -2.53 -1.97 1.15
C VAL A 21 -2.64 -0.47 0.91
N LEU A 22 -1.50 0.21 0.88
CA LEU A 22 -1.42 1.59 0.41
C LEU A 22 -0.97 1.57 -1.05
N TYR A 23 -1.73 2.25 -1.91
CA TYR A 23 -1.41 2.44 -3.31
C TYR A 23 -0.92 3.87 -3.53
N GLN A 24 0.18 4.00 -4.29
CA GLN A 24 0.73 5.27 -4.72
C GLN A 24 0.80 5.29 -6.25
N SER A 25 0.17 6.28 -6.87
CA SER A 25 0.04 6.32 -8.33
C SER A 25 1.34 6.65 -9.07
N HIS A 26 2.15 7.53 -8.49
CA HIS A 26 3.48 7.91 -8.96
C HIS A 26 4.29 8.45 -7.78
N GLU A 27 5.60 8.53 -7.93
CA GLU A 27 6.47 9.08 -6.89
C GLU A 27 6.03 10.50 -6.51
N GLY A 28 5.86 10.74 -5.22
CA GLY A 28 5.37 12.02 -4.69
C GLY A 28 3.85 12.19 -4.67
N SER A 29 3.06 11.26 -5.24
CA SER A 29 1.60 11.30 -5.12
C SER A 29 1.14 10.90 -3.72
N ASP A 30 -0.04 11.37 -3.33
CA ASP A 30 -0.70 10.90 -2.11
C ASP A 30 -0.89 9.38 -2.16
N GLN A 31 -0.75 8.75 -1.01
CA GLN A 31 -1.06 7.34 -0.82
C GLN A 31 -2.54 7.19 -0.52
N VAL A 32 -3.20 6.28 -1.22
CA VAL A 32 -4.61 5.96 -0.99
C VAL A 32 -4.76 4.51 -0.55
N MET A 33 -5.78 4.25 0.24
CA MET A 33 -6.11 2.89 0.64
C MET A 33 -6.60 2.09 -0.57
N ALA A 34 -6.13 0.85 -0.67
CA ALA A 34 -6.57 -0.08 -1.69
C ALA A 34 -6.74 -1.49 -1.12
N PHE A 35 -7.54 -2.29 -1.81
CA PHE A 35 -7.77 -3.70 -1.49
C PHE A 35 -7.15 -4.59 -2.55
N VAL A 36 -6.48 -5.65 -2.14
CA VAL A 36 -5.96 -6.66 -3.07
C VAL A 36 -7.14 -7.45 -3.62
N ILE A 37 -7.36 -7.40 -4.93
CA ILE A 37 -8.42 -8.18 -5.59
C ILE A 37 -7.86 -9.36 -6.39
N LYS A 38 -6.57 -9.33 -6.75
CA LYS A 38 -5.87 -10.47 -7.38
C LYS A 38 -4.38 -10.44 -7.02
N VAL A 39 -3.82 -11.62 -6.78
CA VAL A 39 -2.38 -11.83 -6.54
C VAL A 39 -1.76 -12.49 -7.76
N GLY A 40 -0.79 -11.84 -8.39
CA GLY A 40 0.05 -12.39 -9.45
C GLY A 40 1.37 -12.91 -8.91
N GLN A 41 2.29 -13.28 -9.80
CA GLN A 41 3.63 -13.75 -9.41
C GLN A 41 4.47 -12.63 -8.78
N ASP A 42 4.52 -11.46 -9.44
CA ASP A 42 5.36 -10.32 -9.04
C ASP A 42 4.55 -9.01 -8.90
N THR A 43 3.22 -9.07 -9.08
CA THR A 43 2.35 -7.89 -9.11
C THR A 43 1.01 -8.18 -8.47
N LEU A 44 0.32 -7.12 -8.02
CA LEU A 44 -1.06 -7.18 -7.54
C LEU A 44 -2.01 -6.45 -8.49
N THR A 45 -3.26 -6.92 -8.54
CA THR A 45 -4.37 -6.07 -8.99
C THR A 45 -5.07 -5.53 -7.75
N LEU A 46 -5.24 -4.21 -7.72
CA LEU A 46 -5.79 -3.49 -6.57
C LEU A 46 -7.10 -2.81 -6.92
N TRP A 47 -7.98 -2.68 -5.94
CA TRP A 47 -9.13 -1.77 -5.96
C TRP A 47 -8.81 -0.56 -5.08
N ALA A 48 -8.37 0.53 -5.70
CA ALA A 48 -7.91 1.73 -5.00
C ALA A 48 -9.05 2.73 -4.80
N LEU A 49 -9.15 3.31 -3.60
CA LEU A 49 -10.15 4.33 -3.30
C LEU A 49 -9.71 5.68 -3.87
N SER A 50 -10.49 6.22 -4.81
CA SER A 50 -10.30 7.55 -5.38
C SER A 50 -11.31 8.53 -4.78
N PRO A 51 -10.86 9.67 -4.22
CA PRO A 51 -11.77 10.72 -3.79
C PRO A 51 -12.69 11.15 -4.93
N GLY A 52 -14.01 11.23 -4.67
CA GLY A 52 -15.01 11.73 -5.61
C GLY A 52 -15.49 10.76 -6.71
N TYR A 53 -14.75 9.68 -7.01
CA TYR A 53 -15.08 8.75 -8.10
C TYR A 53 -15.33 7.31 -7.64
N GLY A 54 -15.26 7.05 -6.33
CA GLY A 54 -15.39 5.70 -5.78
C GLY A 54 -14.10 4.89 -5.95
N GLY A 55 -14.23 3.60 -6.21
CA GLY A 55 -13.08 2.71 -6.37
C GLY A 55 -12.67 2.53 -7.83
N VAL A 56 -11.36 2.49 -8.07
CA VAL A 56 -10.78 2.28 -9.39
C VAL A 56 -9.86 1.06 -9.36
N GLU A 57 -10.00 0.18 -10.34
CA GLU A 57 -9.11 -0.95 -10.52
C GLU A 57 -7.74 -0.49 -11.03
N LYS A 58 -6.68 -1.02 -10.40
CA LYS A 58 -5.28 -0.79 -10.75
C LYS A 58 -4.61 -2.14 -11.01
N PRO A 59 -4.42 -2.52 -12.29
CA PRO A 59 -3.75 -3.77 -12.64
C PRO A 59 -2.24 -3.63 -12.55
N SER A 60 -1.56 -4.76 -12.34
CA SER A 60 -0.11 -4.90 -12.48
C SER A 60 0.72 -3.99 -11.56
N VAL A 61 0.22 -3.69 -10.36
CA VAL A 61 0.91 -2.83 -9.39
C VAL A 61 2.04 -3.62 -8.72
N ARG A 62 3.26 -3.08 -8.78
CA ARG A 62 4.45 -3.66 -8.13
C ARG A 62 4.62 -3.14 -6.72
N HIS A 63 5.34 -3.91 -5.90
CA HIS A 63 5.70 -3.43 -4.57
C HIS A 63 6.71 -2.29 -4.70
N ARG A 64 6.66 -1.30 -3.81
CA ARG A 64 7.55 -0.13 -3.83
C ARG A 64 9.03 -0.50 -3.82
N ASP A 65 9.38 -1.54 -3.07
CA ASP A 65 10.77 -1.99 -2.91
C ASP A 65 11.19 -3.04 -3.97
N ASP A 66 10.44 -3.18 -5.07
CA ASP A 66 10.83 -4.05 -6.18
C ASP A 66 11.97 -3.39 -6.98
N PRO A 67 13.19 -3.97 -7.00
CA PRO A 67 14.36 -3.38 -7.65
C PRO A 67 14.17 -3.20 -9.16
N ARG A 68 13.25 -3.96 -9.79
CA ARG A 68 12.97 -3.86 -11.23
C ARG A 68 12.25 -2.56 -11.60
N LEU A 69 11.82 -1.77 -10.61
CA LEU A 69 11.26 -0.42 -10.81
C LEU A 69 12.34 0.62 -11.17
N ASP A 70 13.60 0.34 -10.87
CA ASP A 70 14.72 1.20 -11.25
C ASP A 70 15.16 0.96 -12.70
N ASP A 71 15.00 -0.27 -13.19
CA ASP A 71 15.41 -0.67 -14.53
C ASP A 71 14.46 -0.21 -15.64
N SER A 72 13.20 0.11 -15.33
CA SER A 72 12.22 0.52 -16.34
C SER A 72 11.24 1.59 -15.86
N THR A 73 11.28 2.72 -16.55
CA THR A 73 10.38 3.85 -16.38
C THR A 73 8.92 3.50 -16.69
N GLU A 74 8.66 2.44 -17.47
CA GLU A 74 7.30 2.03 -17.82
C GLU A 74 6.55 1.46 -16.62
N TRP A 75 7.25 0.73 -15.75
CA TRP A 75 6.61 0.15 -14.55
C TRP A 75 6.11 1.21 -13.59
N ARG A 76 6.79 2.37 -13.54
CA ARG A 76 6.40 3.49 -12.69
C ARG A 76 5.02 4.06 -13.05
N ARG A 77 4.53 3.83 -14.28
CA ARG A 77 3.21 4.31 -14.74
C ARG A 77 2.04 3.57 -14.08
N PHE A 78 2.27 2.36 -13.57
CA PHE A 78 1.24 1.55 -12.91
C PHE A 78 1.12 1.84 -11.41
N GLY A 79 1.98 2.71 -10.89
CA GLY A 79 2.08 2.98 -9.47
C GLY A 79 2.73 1.84 -8.69
N THR A 80 2.81 2.03 -7.38
CA THR A 80 3.39 1.08 -6.44
C THR A 80 2.46 0.81 -5.28
N TRP A 81 2.66 -0.33 -4.62
CA TRP A 81 1.99 -0.65 -3.38
C TRP A 81 2.98 -0.86 -2.24
N THR A 82 2.55 -0.51 -1.04
CA THR A 82 3.23 -0.85 0.21
C THR A 82 2.25 -1.49 1.16
N TYR A 83 2.74 -2.42 1.98
CA TYR A 83 1.91 -3.03 3.00
C TYR A 83 1.35 -1.93 3.92
N ALA A 84 0.04 -1.92 4.12
CA ALA A 84 -0.58 -1.07 5.14
C ALA A 84 -0.62 -1.93 6.41
N PRO A 85 0.27 -1.72 7.40
CA PRO A 85 0.17 -2.47 8.64
C PRO A 85 -1.15 -2.12 9.30
N ARG A 86 -2.15 -3.00 9.18
CA ARG A 86 -3.22 -3.13 10.17
C ARG A 86 -2.57 -3.76 11.39
N ASP A 87 -1.75 -3.01 12.12
CA ASP A 87 -1.41 -3.42 13.46
C ASP A 87 -2.71 -3.34 14.28
N PRO A 88 -3.28 -4.47 14.75
CA PRO A 88 -4.49 -4.45 15.55
C PRO A 88 -4.31 -3.60 16.82
N ARG A 89 -3.06 -3.41 17.30
CA ARG A 89 -2.74 -2.49 18.38
C ARG A 89 -2.97 -1.05 17.97
N VAL A 90 -2.71 -0.66 16.72
CA VAL A 90 -2.99 0.69 16.22
C VAL A 90 -4.49 0.94 16.19
N ALA A 91 -5.29 -0.02 15.73
CA ALA A 91 -6.75 0.09 15.81
C ALA A 91 -7.24 0.24 17.27
N GLN A 92 -6.71 -0.59 18.19
CA GLN A 92 -7.01 -0.49 19.61
C GLN A 92 -6.54 0.83 20.24
N LEU A 93 -5.40 1.37 19.81
CA LEU A 93 -4.88 2.66 20.27
C LEU A 93 -5.76 3.80 19.78
N SER A 94 -6.17 3.79 18.52
CA SER A 94 -7.10 4.79 17.96
C SER A 94 -8.43 4.81 18.72
N GLU A 95 -8.99 3.65 19.03
CA GLU A 95 -10.22 3.53 19.82
C GLU A 95 -10.06 4.08 21.25
N ARG A 96 -8.93 3.75 21.91
CA ARG A 96 -8.61 4.29 23.25
C ARG A 96 -8.41 5.80 23.25
N VAL A 97 -7.75 6.36 22.23
CA VAL A 97 -7.56 7.81 22.09
C VAL A 97 -8.91 8.51 21.91
N ALA A 98 -9.78 8.02 21.02
CA ALA A 98 -11.11 8.58 20.81
C ALA A 98 -11.95 8.60 22.10
N MET A 99 -11.90 7.52 22.88
CA MET A 99 -12.56 7.48 24.20
C MET A 99 -12.00 8.51 25.19
N LEU A 100 -10.69 8.71 25.22
CA LEU A 100 -10.05 9.69 26.11
C LEU A 100 -10.41 11.11 25.71
N GLU A 101 -10.42 11.41 24.42
CA GLU A 101 -10.85 12.72 23.91
C GLU A 101 -12.31 13.02 24.29
N GLN A 102 -13.20 12.04 24.19
CA GLN A 102 -14.60 12.18 24.59
C GLN A 102 -14.74 12.46 26.09
N LYS A 103 -13.99 11.75 26.95
CA LYS A 103 -13.98 11.99 28.40
C LYS A 103 -13.44 13.37 28.76
N LEU A 104 -12.38 13.82 28.10
CA LEU A 104 -11.79 15.14 28.32
C LEU A 104 -12.74 16.28 27.90
N ARG A 105 -13.57 16.05 26.87
CA ARG A 105 -14.61 17.01 26.47
C ARG A 105 -15.78 17.04 27.48
N GLY A 106 -16.16 15.88 28.04
CA GLY A 106 -17.20 15.79 29.06
C GLY A 106 -16.83 16.42 30.41
N ASN A 107 -15.55 16.40 30.78
CA ASN A 107 -15.05 16.99 32.03
C ASN A 107 -14.80 18.52 31.98
N LYS A 108 -15.10 19.19 30.86
CA LYS A 108 -14.96 20.64 30.69
C LYS A 108 -16.27 21.42 30.90
N GLN A 109 -17.32 20.78 31.39
CA GLN A 109 -18.53 21.42 31.90
C GLN A 109 -18.52 21.43 33.42
#